data_AF-A0A366I7Z0-F1
#
_entry.id   AF-A0A366I7Z0-F1
#
_cell.length_a   1.000
_cell.length_b   1.000
_cell.length_c   1.000
_cell.angle_alpha   90.00
_cell.angle_beta   90.00
_cell.angle_gamma   90.00
#
_symmetry.space_group_name_H-M   'P 1'
#
loop_
_entity.id
_entity.type
_entity.pdbx_description
1 polymer ?
#
loop_
_entity_poly.entity_id
_entity_poly.type
_entity_poly.pdbx_seq_one_letter_code
_entity_poly.pdbx_strand_id
1 'polypeptide(L)'
;MRGMLTKDIRLMLQQKKFFIFLIFIAIFINYGSDDYFIIGYLTFACSIFVLSTMSYDEYDNCYPFLMTLPVDRKSYVKEKFLFGLLLGAVAWIVGVVISLGSHIIRTQDLAYTEFFLMAVIYIPIFMILLSITIPFQLKFGGEKSRIVMLGTVGAVFLVVHLLIKLAENMGVDIDAIENALSAVHIGLINAALILVAVVGLMISYMISSAIMEKKDF
;
A
#
# COMPACT_ATOMS: atom_id res chain seq x y z
N MET A 1 21.23 5.62 -7.26
CA MET A 1 19.97 5.51 -6.47
C MET A 1 19.54 6.81 -5.81
N ARG A 2 20.39 7.50 -5.00
CA ARG A 2 19.99 8.73 -4.29
C ARG A 2 19.35 9.81 -5.17
N GLY A 3 19.87 10.03 -6.39
CA GLY A 3 19.32 11.03 -7.33
C GLY A 3 17.88 10.77 -7.78
N MET A 4 17.50 9.50 -8.02
CA MET A 4 16.13 9.13 -8.40
C MET A 4 15.15 9.34 -7.25
N LEU A 5 15.55 8.95 -6.05
CA LEU A 5 14.72 9.12 -4.86
C LEU A 5 14.51 10.61 -4.53
N THR A 6 15.54 11.44 -4.72
CA THR A 6 15.40 12.90 -4.60
C THR A 6 14.50 13.49 -5.68
N LYS A 7 14.53 12.96 -6.91
CA LYS A 7 13.63 13.37 -8.00
C LYS A 7 12.17 13.08 -7.61
N ASP A 8 11.87 11.87 -7.15
CA ASP A 8 10.51 11.47 -6.78
C ASP A 8 9.98 12.27 -5.57
N ILE A 9 10.82 12.53 -4.56
CA ILE A 9 10.47 13.40 -3.44
C ILE A 9 10.18 14.83 -3.94
N ARG A 10 10.99 15.39 -4.84
CA ARG A 10 10.76 16.74 -5.38
C ARG A 10 9.47 16.83 -6.18
N LEU A 11 9.15 15.80 -6.97
CA LEU A 11 7.90 15.71 -7.71
C LEU A 11 6.70 15.68 -6.75
N MET A 12 6.83 14.93 -5.65
CA MET A 12 5.84 14.92 -4.59
C MET A 12 5.69 16.29 -3.89
N LEU A 13 6.80 17.00 -3.65
CA LEU A 13 6.79 18.35 -3.08
C LEU A 13 6.13 19.38 -4.01
N GLN A 14 6.17 19.19 -5.34
CA GLN A 14 5.40 20.03 -6.27
C GLN A 14 3.89 19.87 -6.05
N GLN A 15 3.45 18.69 -5.59
CA GLN A 15 2.06 18.39 -5.25
C GLN A 15 1.71 18.70 -3.78
N LYS A 16 2.51 19.52 -3.07
CA LYS A 16 2.31 19.87 -1.64
C LYS A 16 0.90 20.34 -1.29
N LYS A 17 0.21 21.06 -2.19
CA LYS A 17 -1.17 21.52 -1.95
C LYS A 17 -2.13 20.34 -1.79
N PHE A 18 -1.92 19.27 -2.55
CA PHE A 18 -2.70 18.04 -2.43
C PHE A 18 -2.47 17.38 -1.07
N PHE A 19 -1.20 17.25 -0.63
CA PHE A 19 -0.90 16.66 0.68
C PHE A 19 -1.46 17.47 1.84
N ILE A 20 -1.38 18.81 1.78
CA ILE A 20 -2.00 19.69 2.79
C ILE A 20 -3.52 19.48 2.82
N PHE A 21 -4.17 19.43 1.65
CA PHE A 21 -5.60 19.19 1.54
C PHE A 21 -5.99 17.80 2.06
N LEU A 22 -5.18 16.78 1.76
CA LEU A 22 -5.37 15.42 2.25
C LEU A 22 -5.27 15.33 3.77
N ILE A 23 -4.28 16.00 4.38
CA ILE A 23 -4.15 16.09 5.85
C ILE A 23 -5.34 16.85 6.46
N PHE A 24 -5.79 17.93 5.82
CA PHE A 24 -6.95 18.70 6.27
C PHE A 24 -8.22 17.85 6.28
N ILE A 25 -8.49 17.13 5.19
CA ILE A 25 -9.59 16.14 5.12
C ILE A 25 -9.42 15.09 6.20
N ALA A 26 -8.19 14.61 6.41
CA ALA A 26 -7.95 13.55 7.39
C ALA A 26 -8.30 14.01 8.82
N ILE A 27 -7.91 15.22 9.19
CA ILE A 27 -8.30 15.80 10.49
C ILE A 27 -9.81 15.91 10.59
N PHE A 28 -10.49 16.42 9.54
CA PHE A 28 -11.94 16.58 9.54
C PHE A 28 -12.70 15.24 9.67
N ILE A 29 -12.28 14.22 8.91
CA ILE A 29 -12.89 12.89 8.95
C ILE A 29 -12.70 12.24 10.32
N ASN A 30 -11.51 12.39 10.92
CA ASN A 30 -11.23 11.81 12.23
C ASN A 30 -12.19 12.35 13.31
N TYR A 31 -12.72 13.57 13.17
CA TYR A 31 -13.74 14.10 14.08
C TYR A 31 -15.08 13.33 14.09
N GLY A 32 -15.41 12.58 13.03
CA GLY A 32 -16.69 11.88 12.89
C GLY A 32 -16.61 10.39 12.57
N SER A 33 -15.43 9.78 12.65
CA SER A 33 -15.20 8.36 12.31
C SER A 33 -14.31 7.67 13.34
N ASP A 34 -14.18 6.34 13.21
CA ASP A 34 -13.29 5.54 14.04
C ASP A 34 -11.84 6.02 13.95
N ASP A 35 -11.17 6.05 15.09
CA ASP A 35 -9.83 6.66 15.20
C ASP A 35 -8.76 5.92 14.38
N TYR A 36 -9.00 4.65 14.03
CA TYR A 36 -8.12 3.82 13.20
C TYR A 36 -8.25 4.09 11.70
N PHE A 37 -9.43 4.55 11.25
CA PHE A 37 -9.74 4.73 9.84
C PHE A 37 -8.75 5.67 9.17
N ILE A 38 -8.32 6.70 9.90
CA ILE A 38 -7.41 7.73 9.37
C ILE A 38 -6.02 7.20 9.04
N ILE A 39 -5.54 6.23 9.81
CA ILE A 39 -4.25 5.57 9.60
C ILE A 39 -4.30 4.82 8.28
N GLY A 40 -5.36 4.04 8.05
CA GLY A 40 -5.59 3.33 6.80
C GLY A 40 -5.77 4.27 5.61
N TYR A 41 -6.62 5.30 5.76
CA TYR A 41 -6.89 6.28 4.71
C TYR A 41 -5.61 6.97 4.21
N LEU A 42 -4.80 7.52 5.11
CA LEU A 42 -3.58 8.23 4.73
C LEU A 42 -2.56 7.27 4.11
N THR A 43 -2.37 6.09 4.69
CA THR A 43 -1.41 5.10 4.17
C THR A 43 -1.80 4.65 2.76
N PHE A 44 -3.09 4.38 2.52
CA PHE A 44 -3.60 4.00 1.21
C PHE A 44 -3.51 5.16 0.20
N ALA A 45 -3.96 6.35 0.57
CA ALA A 45 -3.92 7.51 -0.32
C ALA A 45 -2.48 7.85 -0.76
N CYS A 46 -1.52 7.81 0.17
CA CYS A 46 -0.11 8.02 -0.13
C CYS A 46 0.49 6.91 -1.00
N SER A 47 0.03 5.66 -0.87
CA SER A 47 0.50 4.57 -1.74
C SER A 47 0.16 4.79 -3.23
N ILE A 48 -0.95 5.47 -3.52
CA ILE A 48 -1.36 5.84 -4.89
C ILE A 48 -0.38 6.86 -5.50
N PHE A 49 0.34 7.65 -4.70
CA PHE A 49 1.35 8.57 -5.25
C PHE A 49 2.56 7.86 -5.84
N VAL A 50 2.85 6.62 -5.42
CA VAL A 50 3.88 5.82 -6.08
C VAL A 50 3.53 5.62 -7.54
N LEU A 51 2.26 5.32 -7.83
CA LEU A 51 1.75 5.20 -9.20
C LEU A 51 1.89 6.50 -9.99
N SER A 52 1.59 7.64 -9.37
CA SER A 52 1.71 8.92 -10.08
C SER A 52 3.15 9.19 -10.48
N THR A 53 4.14 8.95 -9.60
CA THR A 53 5.56 9.10 -9.96
C THR A 53 5.97 8.17 -11.09
N MET A 54 5.46 6.93 -11.11
CA MET A 54 5.75 5.98 -12.18
C MET A 54 5.10 6.41 -13.48
N SER A 55 3.83 6.86 -13.46
CA SER A 55 3.15 7.42 -14.63
C SER A 55 3.88 8.63 -15.22
N TYR A 56 4.48 9.48 -14.39
CA TYR A 56 5.33 10.58 -14.86
C TYR A 56 6.62 10.10 -15.53
N ASP A 57 7.19 8.99 -15.08
CA ASP A 57 8.36 8.37 -15.72
C ASP A 57 8.03 7.71 -17.07
N GLU A 58 6.78 7.30 -17.27
CA GLU A 58 6.30 6.77 -18.56
C GLU A 58 5.83 7.87 -19.51
N TYR A 59 5.45 9.04 -18.98
CA TYR A 59 4.92 10.16 -19.76
C TYR A 59 5.93 10.57 -20.84
N ASP A 60 5.43 10.74 -22.08
CA ASP A 60 6.22 11.03 -23.28
C ASP A 60 7.42 10.08 -23.54
N ASN A 61 7.31 8.79 -23.18
CA ASN A 61 8.39 7.81 -23.33
C ASN A 61 9.70 8.24 -22.65
N CYS A 62 9.61 8.82 -21.45
CA CYS A 62 10.79 9.26 -20.71
C CYS A 62 11.68 8.08 -20.24
N TYR A 63 11.19 6.84 -20.27
CA TYR A 63 11.98 5.66 -19.90
C TYR A 63 13.31 5.49 -20.66
N PRO A 64 13.34 5.50 -22.02
CA PRO A 64 14.60 5.46 -22.76
C PRO A 64 15.61 6.51 -22.29
N PHE A 65 15.16 7.75 -22.05
CA PHE A 65 16.00 8.82 -21.51
C PHE A 65 16.49 8.51 -20.08
N LEU A 66 15.60 8.03 -19.21
CA LEU A 66 15.93 7.61 -17.84
C LEU A 66 16.96 6.48 -17.81
N MET A 67 16.92 5.58 -18.79
CA MET A 67 17.86 4.47 -18.94
C MET A 67 19.18 4.88 -19.64
N THR A 68 19.29 6.09 -20.19
CA THR A 68 20.60 6.66 -20.60
C THR A 68 21.42 7.17 -19.41
N LEU A 69 20.78 7.41 -18.26
CA LEU A 69 21.49 7.70 -17.02
C LEU A 69 22.25 6.45 -16.56
N PRO A 70 23.36 6.58 -15.80
CA PRO A 70 24.11 5.45 -15.25
C PRO A 70 23.33 4.77 -14.10
N VAL A 71 22.18 4.17 -14.45
CA VAL A 71 21.23 3.55 -13.54
C VAL A 71 20.82 2.19 -14.11
N ASP A 72 21.09 1.13 -13.35
CA ASP A 72 20.64 -0.21 -13.73
C ASP A 72 19.12 -0.36 -13.62
N ARG A 73 18.55 -1.18 -14.51
CA ARG A 73 17.11 -1.53 -14.52
C ARG A 73 16.63 -2.08 -13.16
N LYS A 74 17.42 -2.93 -12.50
CA LYS A 74 17.13 -3.43 -11.13
C LYS A 74 17.19 -2.33 -10.07
N SER A 75 18.07 -1.36 -10.24
CA SER A 75 18.21 -0.22 -9.34
C SER A 75 17.01 0.71 -9.44
N TYR A 76 16.39 0.85 -10.61
CA TYR A 76 15.11 1.55 -10.78
C TYR A 76 13.98 0.85 -10.01
N VAL A 77 13.80 -0.47 -10.21
CA VAL A 77 12.77 -1.22 -9.51
C VAL A 77 12.94 -1.13 -7.99
N LYS A 78 14.17 -1.35 -7.50
CA LYS A 78 14.48 -1.25 -6.07
C LYS A 78 14.17 0.13 -5.51
N GLU A 79 14.43 1.18 -6.28
CA GLU A 79 14.14 2.55 -5.88
C GLU A 79 12.63 2.79 -5.74
N LYS A 80 11.79 2.31 -6.66
CA LYS A 80 10.32 2.46 -6.55
C LYS A 80 9.73 1.73 -5.35
N PHE A 81 10.19 0.52 -5.05
CA PHE A 81 9.78 -0.18 -3.83
C PHE A 81 10.21 0.57 -2.57
N LEU A 82 11.45 1.08 -2.54
CA LEU A 82 11.95 1.84 -1.39
C LEU A 82 11.22 3.18 -1.22
N PHE A 83 10.98 3.91 -2.31
CA PHE A 83 10.22 5.15 -2.31
C PHE A 83 8.80 4.91 -1.81
N GLY A 84 8.14 3.86 -2.31
CA GLY A 84 6.83 3.47 -1.84
C GLY A 84 6.82 3.18 -0.35
N LEU A 85 7.70 2.29 0.14
CA LEU A 85 7.80 1.94 1.56
C LEU A 85 8.06 3.15 2.45
N LEU A 86 8.96 4.06 2.05
CA LEU A 86 9.24 5.28 2.80
C LEU A 86 8.00 6.19 2.85
N LEU A 87 7.33 6.39 1.71
CA LEU A 87 6.16 7.23 1.62
C LEU A 87 5.00 6.69 2.46
N GLY A 88 4.74 5.38 2.39
CA GLY A 88 3.72 4.73 3.21
C GLY A 88 4.07 4.75 4.70
N ALA A 89 5.34 4.55 5.08
CA ALA A 89 5.77 4.63 6.47
C ALA A 89 5.57 6.05 7.04
N VAL A 90 5.93 7.09 6.30
CA VAL A 90 5.68 8.49 6.71
C VAL A 90 4.18 8.75 6.84
N ALA A 91 3.37 8.31 5.87
CA ALA A 91 1.91 8.48 5.91
C ALA A 91 1.27 7.76 7.12
N TRP A 92 1.74 6.55 7.42
CA TRP A 92 1.30 5.78 8.59
C TRP A 92 1.65 6.50 9.90
N ILE A 93 2.88 7.00 10.05
CA ILE A 93 3.30 7.78 11.22
C ILE A 93 2.42 9.02 11.38
N VAL A 94 2.19 9.76 10.29
CA VAL A 94 1.34 10.96 10.32
C VAL A 94 -0.10 10.61 10.74
N GLY A 95 -0.66 9.51 10.23
CA GLY A 95 -1.98 9.03 10.63
C GLY A 95 -2.06 8.65 12.10
N VAL A 96 -1.05 7.94 12.62
CA VAL A 96 -0.94 7.60 14.05
C VAL A 96 -0.89 8.87 14.89
N VAL A 97 -0.10 9.87 14.51
CA VAL A 97 0.02 11.14 15.25
C VAL A 97 -1.30 11.91 15.25
N ILE A 98 -2.00 12.00 14.12
CA ILE A 98 -3.31 12.67 14.04
C ILE A 98 -4.33 11.97 14.94
N SER A 99 -4.38 10.65 14.89
CA SER A 99 -5.30 9.82 15.68
C SER A 99 -5.00 9.89 17.19
N LEU A 100 -3.72 9.87 17.60
CA LEU A 100 -3.35 10.09 19.00
C LEU A 100 -3.71 11.51 19.47
N GLY A 101 -3.50 12.51 18.62
CA GLY A 101 -3.84 13.90 18.93
C GLY A 101 -5.34 14.10 19.20
N SER A 102 -6.21 13.45 18.43
CA SER A 102 -7.65 13.56 18.63
C SER A 102 -8.13 12.86 19.91
N HIS A 103 -7.55 11.71 20.28
CA HIS A 103 -7.85 11.04 21.55
C HIS A 103 -7.52 11.92 22.75
N ILE A 104 -6.37 12.61 22.72
CA ILE A 104 -5.98 13.54 23.79
C ILE A 104 -6.97 14.70 23.89
N ILE A 105 -7.42 15.26 22.77
CA ILE A 105 -8.37 16.38 22.73
C ILE A 105 -9.76 15.96 23.23
N ARG A 106 -10.19 14.74 22.91
CA ARG A 106 -11.50 14.19 23.31
C ARG A 106 -11.54 13.65 24.73
N THR A 107 -10.40 13.64 25.44
CA THR A 107 -10.29 13.07 26.81
C THR A 107 -10.85 11.65 26.93
N GLN A 108 -10.65 10.84 25.90
CA GLN A 108 -11.07 9.44 25.90
C GLN A 108 -9.97 8.57 26.50
N ASP A 109 -10.35 7.60 27.34
CA ASP A 109 -9.41 6.58 27.81
C ASP A 109 -8.93 5.75 26.62
N LEU A 110 -7.63 5.85 26.32
CA LEU A 110 -7.01 5.12 25.22
C LEU A 110 -6.23 3.93 25.78
N ALA A 111 -6.68 2.72 25.43
CA ALA A 111 -5.88 1.52 25.60
C ALA A 111 -4.74 1.51 24.57
N TYR A 112 -3.59 2.11 24.92
CA TYR A 112 -2.45 2.26 24.00
C TYR A 112 -2.04 0.95 23.32
N THR A 113 -2.05 -0.16 24.04
CA THR A 113 -1.69 -1.47 23.49
C THR A 113 -2.62 -1.91 22.38
N GLU A 114 -3.94 -1.80 22.58
CA GLU A 114 -4.94 -2.14 21.57
C GLU A 114 -4.84 -1.18 20.38
N PHE A 115 -4.64 0.11 20.66
CA PHE A 115 -4.48 1.12 19.62
C PHE A 115 -3.31 0.82 18.68
N PHE A 116 -2.13 0.53 19.24
CA PHE A 116 -0.96 0.19 18.42
C PHE A 116 -1.12 -1.15 17.69
N LEU A 117 -1.76 -2.14 18.31
CA LEU A 117 -2.04 -3.42 17.65
C LEU A 117 -2.98 -3.23 16.44
N MET A 118 -3.98 -2.36 16.55
CA MET A 118 -4.85 -2.02 15.43
C MET A 118 -4.13 -1.17 14.38
N ALA A 119 -3.28 -0.22 14.78
CA ALA A 119 -2.51 0.60 13.84
C ALA A 119 -1.53 -0.23 13.00
N VAL A 120 -0.93 -1.28 13.57
CA VAL A 120 0.07 -2.13 12.89
C VAL A 120 -0.53 -2.90 11.72
N ILE A 121 -1.83 -3.22 11.73
CA ILE A 121 -2.47 -4.00 10.66
C ILE A 121 -2.39 -3.31 9.29
N TYR A 122 -2.31 -1.97 9.27
CA TYR A 122 -2.25 -1.20 8.03
C TYR A 122 -0.90 -1.33 7.31
N ILE A 123 0.18 -1.66 8.03
CA ILE A 123 1.51 -1.84 7.45
C ILE A 123 1.53 -2.98 6.42
N PRO A 124 1.18 -4.24 6.77
CA PRO A 124 1.19 -5.34 5.82
C PRO A 124 0.17 -5.17 4.70
N ILE A 125 -1.01 -4.58 4.98
CA ILE A 125 -2.01 -4.28 3.93
C ILE A 125 -1.41 -3.36 2.86
N PHE A 126 -0.73 -2.30 3.29
CA PHE A 126 -0.04 -1.38 2.39
C PHE A 126 1.11 -2.03 1.63
N MET A 127 1.90 -2.89 2.29
CA MET A 127 2.97 -3.65 1.64
C MET A 127 2.44 -4.58 0.55
N ILE A 128 1.34 -5.29 0.82
CA ILE A 128 0.65 -6.13 -0.17
C ILE A 128 0.16 -5.28 -1.35
N LEU A 129 -0.40 -4.11 -1.07
CA LEU A 129 -0.82 -3.18 -2.12
C LEU A 129 0.36 -2.80 -3.02
N LEU A 130 1.49 -2.36 -2.47
CA LEU A 130 2.69 -2.06 -3.26
C LEU A 130 3.16 -3.27 -4.08
N SER A 131 3.12 -4.46 -3.48
CA SER A 131 3.52 -5.71 -4.13
C SER A 131 2.67 -6.04 -5.37
N ILE A 132 1.43 -5.59 -5.43
CA ILE A 132 0.55 -5.79 -6.59
C ILE A 132 0.71 -4.62 -7.56
N THR A 133 0.68 -3.40 -7.03
CA THR A 133 0.59 -2.17 -7.82
C THR A 133 1.85 -1.91 -8.66
N ILE A 134 3.05 -2.10 -8.11
CA ILE A 134 4.31 -1.83 -8.83
C ILE A 134 4.51 -2.76 -10.05
N PRO A 135 4.42 -4.11 -9.95
CA PRO A 135 4.60 -4.96 -11.13
C PRO A 135 3.53 -4.75 -12.20
N PHE A 136 2.28 -4.47 -11.80
CA PHE A 136 1.20 -4.17 -12.75
C PHE A 136 1.47 -2.88 -13.51
N GLN A 137 1.91 -1.83 -12.80
CA GLN A 137 2.32 -0.58 -13.42
C GLN A 137 3.46 -0.78 -14.42
N LEU A 138 4.51 -1.52 -14.04
CA LEU A 138 5.66 -1.76 -14.93
C LEU A 138 5.28 -2.56 -16.18
N LYS A 139 4.36 -3.52 -16.06
CA LYS A 139 3.97 -4.43 -17.15
C LYS A 139 2.97 -3.82 -18.12
N PHE A 140 1.94 -3.16 -17.60
CA PHE A 140 0.81 -2.68 -18.40
C PHE A 140 0.87 -1.18 -18.69
N GLY A 141 1.71 -0.44 -17.97
CA GLY A 141 1.81 1.02 -18.06
C GLY A 141 0.65 1.73 -17.35
N GLY A 142 0.69 3.06 -17.28
CA GLY A 142 -0.08 3.85 -16.31
C GLY A 142 -1.60 3.78 -16.38
N GLU A 143 -2.21 3.89 -17.56
CA GLU A 143 -3.68 3.84 -17.66
C GLU A 143 -4.21 2.41 -17.70
N LYS A 144 -3.54 1.52 -18.43
CA LYS A 144 -3.96 0.13 -18.56
C LYS A 144 -3.76 -0.65 -17.26
N SER A 145 -2.73 -0.33 -16.46
CA SER A 145 -2.52 -0.95 -15.15
C SER A 145 -3.72 -0.77 -14.23
N ARG A 146 -4.37 0.41 -14.24
CA ARG A 146 -5.52 0.71 -13.38
C ARG A 146 -6.72 -0.14 -13.75
N ILE A 147 -7.01 -0.25 -15.04
CA ILE A 147 -8.11 -1.09 -15.55
C ILE A 147 -7.86 -2.56 -15.21
N VAL A 148 -6.64 -3.04 -15.46
CA VAL A 148 -6.25 -4.42 -15.15
C VAL A 148 -6.29 -4.68 -13.65
N MET A 149 -5.87 -3.72 -12.81
CA MET A 149 -5.94 -3.83 -11.35
C MET A 149 -7.38 -3.92 -10.86
N LEU A 150 -8.29 -3.07 -11.35
CA LEU A 150 -9.72 -3.15 -11.03
C LEU A 150 -10.33 -4.50 -11.44
N GLY A 151 -10.02 -4.97 -12.65
CA GLY A 151 -10.46 -6.28 -13.12
C GLY A 151 -9.92 -7.44 -12.26
N THR A 152 -8.67 -7.35 -11.82
CA THR A 152 -8.02 -8.36 -10.97
C THR A 152 -8.66 -8.40 -9.59
N VAL A 153 -8.91 -7.23 -8.98
CA VAL A 153 -9.61 -7.14 -7.68
C VAL A 153 -11.00 -7.75 -7.80
N GLY A 154 -11.77 -7.38 -8.84
CA GLY A 154 -13.09 -7.96 -9.09
C GLY A 154 -13.06 -9.48 -9.27
N ALA A 155 -12.08 -10.00 -10.01
CA ALA A 155 -11.89 -11.44 -10.20
C ALA A 155 -11.56 -12.15 -8.88
N VAL A 156 -10.69 -11.58 -8.05
CA VAL A 156 -10.35 -12.13 -6.72
C VAL A 156 -11.59 -12.19 -5.84
N PHE A 157 -12.40 -11.13 -5.80
CA PHE A 157 -13.67 -11.14 -5.04
C PHE A 157 -14.61 -12.26 -5.50
N LEU A 158 -14.77 -12.45 -6.81
CA LEU A 158 -15.61 -13.52 -7.35
C LEU A 158 -15.08 -14.91 -6.97
N VAL A 159 -13.76 -15.12 -7.06
CA VAL A 159 -13.13 -16.41 -6.70
C VAL A 159 -13.29 -16.69 -5.22
N VAL A 160 -13.02 -15.71 -4.34
CA VAL A 160 -13.19 -15.88 -2.89
C VAL A 160 -14.65 -16.22 -2.56
N HIS A 161 -15.61 -15.52 -3.15
CA HIS A 161 -17.03 -15.79 -2.95
C HIS A 161 -17.44 -17.20 -3.40
N LEU A 162 -16.93 -17.67 -4.54
CA LEU A 162 -17.18 -19.02 -5.02
C LEU A 162 -16.55 -20.08 -4.11
N LEU A 163 -15.34 -19.84 -3.59
CA LEU A 163 -14.67 -20.74 -2.66
C LEU A 163 -15.42 -20.86 -1.33
N ILE A 164 -15.90 -19.74 -0.78
CA ILE A 164 -16.73 -19.72 0.44
C ILE A 164 -17.99 -20.57 0.23
N LYS A 165 -18.74 -20.33 -0.85
CA LYS A 165 -19.94 -21.14 -1.17
C LYS A 165 -19.65 -22.62 -1.37
N LEU A 166 -18.52 -22.96 -2.00
CA LEU A 166 -18.11 -24.35 -2.16
C LEU A 166 -17.76 -24.99 -0.82
N ALA A 167 -17.08 -24.26 0.07
CA ALA A 167 -16.74 -24.72 1.41
C ALA A 167 -18.00 -24.98 2.25
N GLU A 168 -18.97 -24.05 2.24
CA GLU A 168 -20.28 -24.24 2.89
C GLU A 168 -20.99 -25.49 2.36
N ASN A 169 -21.01 -25.68 1.03
CA ASN A 169 -21.65 -26.84 0.39
C ASN A 169 -20.91 -28.16 0.69
N MET A 170 -19.64 -28.11 1.07
CA MET A 170 -18.85 -29.26 1.55
C MET A 170 -18.97 -29.48 3.07
N GLY A 171 -19.81 -28.71 3.76
CA GLY A 171 -20.03 -28.83 5.20
C GLY A 171 -18.92 -28.19 6.06
N VAL A 172 -18.11 -27.31 5.48
CA VAL A 172 -17.16 -26.50 6.25
C VAL A 172 -17.93 -25.39 6.95
N ASP A 173 -17.88 -25.40 8.29
CA ASP A 173 -18.47 -24.36 9.13
C ASP A 173 -17.58 -23.10 9.09
N ILE A 174 -18.02 -22.10 8.33
CA ILE A 174 -17.31 -20.83 8.19
C ILE A 174 -17.35 -20.05 9.51
N ASP A 175 -18.43 -20.16 10.27
CA ASP A 175 -18.57 -19.48 11.57
C ASP A 175 -17.57 -20.07 12.57
N ALA A 176 -17.29 -21.38 12.51
CA ALA A 176 -16.24 -21.99 13.32
C ALA A 176 -14.84 -21.44 13.00
N ILE A 177 -14.55 -21.14 11.73
CA ILE A 177 -13.28 -20.53 11.29
C ILE A 177 -13.18 -19.07 11.79
N GLU A 178 -14.27 -18.30 11.68
CA GLU A 178 -14.33 -16.92 12.16
C GLU A 178 -14.15 -16.85 13.68
N ASN A 179 -14.79 -17.75 14.43
CA ASN A 179 -14.64 -17.86 15.87
C ASN A 179 -13.21 -18.27 16.27
N ALA A 180 -12.61 -19.21 15.54
CA ALA A 180 -11.22 -19.59 15.76
C ALA A 180 -10.27 -18.41 15.51
N LEU A 181 -10.46 -17.63 14.44
CA LEU A 181 -9.67 -16.43 14.14
C LEU A 181 -9.83 -15.35 15.21
N SER A 182 -11.07 -15.12 15.66
CA SER A 182 -11.39 -14.11 16.68
C SER A 182 -10.80 -14.47 18.06
N ALA A 183 -10.59 -15.77 18.32
CA ALA A 183 -9.93 -16.26 19.52
C ALA A 183 -8.38 -16.17 19.46
N VAL A 184 -7.80 -15.93 18.28
CA VAL A 184 -6.34 -15.76 18.15
C VAL A 184 -5.94 -14.35 18.61
N HIS A 185 -4.84 -14.28 19.36
CA HIS A 185 -4.25 -13.02 19.78
C HIS A 185 -3.90 -12.16 18.55
N ILE A 186 -4.42 -10.92 18.48
CA ILE A 186 -4.27 -10.03 17.31
C ILE A 186 -2.81 -9.76 16.93
N GLY A 187 -1.89 -9.78 17.91
CA GLY A 187 -0.46 -9.70 17.66
C GLY A 187 0.10 -10.84 16.78
N LEU A 188 -0.42 -12.07 16.93
CA LEU A 188 -0.02 -13.21 16.11
C LEU A 188 -0.53 -13.06 14.68
N ILE A 189 -1.77 -12.58 14.52
CA ILE A 189 -2.37 -12.28 13.21
C ILE A 189 -1.52 -11.23 12.49
N ASN A 190 -1.18 -10.13 13.16
CA ASN A 190 -0.31 -9.09 12.61
C ASN A 190 1.06 -9.63 12.21
N ALA A 191 1.70 -10.46 13.05
CA ALA A 191 3.00 -11.05 12.74
C ALA A 191 2.94 -11.94 11.49
N ALA A 192 1.91 -12.79 11.38
CA ALA A 192 1.69 -13.63 10.21
C ALA A 192 1.44 -12.79 8.95
N LEU A 193 0.62 -11.75 9.05
CA LEU A 193 0.30 -10.86 7.92
C LEU A 193 1.53 -10.09 7.43
N ILE A 194 2.39 -9.63 8.35
CA ILE A 194 3.69 -9.01 8.02
C ILE A 194 4.59 -10.00 7.30
N LEU A 195 4.68 -11.24 7.78
CA LEU A 195 5.51 -12.27 7.13
C LEU A 195 5.02 -12.53 5.70
N VAL A 196 3.72 -12.69 5.50
CA VAL A 196 3.11 -12.85 4.17
C VAL A 196 3.39 -11.64 3.28
N ALA A 197 3.23 -10.42 3.81
CA ALA A 197 3.48 -9.19 3.06
C ALA A 197 4.96 -9.04 2.64
N VAL A 198 5.89 -9.38 3.53
CA VAL A 198 7.34 -9.34 3.24
C VAL A 198 7.71 -10.36 2.16
N VAL A 199 7.20 -11.59 2.24
CA VAL A 199 7.40 -12.61 1.21
C VAL A 199 6.78 -12.15 -0.12
N GLY A 200 5.57 -11.60 -0.08
CA GLY A 200 4.89 -11.04 -1.26
C GLY A 200 5.69 -9.91 -1.92
N LEU A 201 6.27 -9.00 -1.13
CA LEU A 201 7.15 -7.95 -1.63
C LEU A 201 8.42 -8.50 -2.29
N MET A 202 9.05 -9.54 -1.71
CA MET A 202 10.23 -10.16 -2.32
C MET A 202 9.90 -10.80 -3.67
N ILE A 203 8.82 -11.58 -3.74
CA ILE A 203 8.35 -12.21 -4.99
C ILE A 203 8.01 -11.12 -6.01
N SER A 204 7.29 -10.08 -5.59
CA SER A 204 6.93 -8.96 -6.45
C SER A 204 8.16 -8.23 -7.00
N TYR A 205 9.16 -7.98 -6.16
CA TYR A 205 10.42 -7.38 -6.59
C TYR A 205 11.14 -8.22 -7.66
N MET A 206 11.16 -9.55 -7.52
CA MET A 206 11.74 -10.46 -8.52
C MET A 206 10.97 -10.37 -9.85
N ILE A 207 9.64 -10.39 -9.80
CA ILE A 207 8.78 -10.28 -10.99
C ILE A 207 8.97 -8.91 -11.67
N SER A 208 8.93 -7.82 -10.91
CA SER A 208 9.15 -6.46 -11.40
C SER A 208 10.52 -6.29 -12.03
N SER A 209 11.57 -6.87 -11.43
CA SER A 209 12.92 -6.85 -11.99
C SER A 209 12.99 -7.58 -13.32
N ALA A 210 12.40 -8.78 -13.40
CA ALA A 210 12.36 -9.57 -14.64
C ALA A 210 11.55 -8.88 -15.75
N ILE A 211 10.45 -8.19 -15.41
CA ILE A 211 9.66 -7.38 -16.36
C ILE A 211 10.52 -6.23 -16.90
N MET A 212 11.21 -5.50 -16.03
CA MET A 212 12.01 -4.34 -16.42
C MET A 212 13.24 -4.73 -17.26
N GLU A 213 13.85 -5.89 -16.99
CA GLU A 213 14.95 -6.41 -17.81
C GLU A 213 14.52 -6.76 -19.24
N LYS A 214 13.31 -7.29 -19.42
CA LYS A 214 12.77 -7.69 -20.73
C LYS A 214 12.07 -6.56 -21.50
N LYS A 215 11.99 -5.37 -20.92
CA LYS A 215 11.30 -4.23 -21.54
C LYS A 215 12.21 -3.59 -22.59
N ASP A 216 11.88 -3.75 -23.86
CA ASP A 216 12.58 -3.06 -24.95
C ASP A 216 12.14 -1.58 -24.96
N PHE A 217 13.09 -0.67 -25.11
CA PHE A 217 12.89 0.79 -25.16
C PHE A 217 13.34 1.34 -26.50
#